data_AF-A0AAI8MMK6-F1
#
_entry.id   AF-A0AAI8MMK6-F1
#
_cell.length_a   1.000
_cell.length_b   1.000
_cell.length_c   1.000
_cell.angle_alpha   90.00
_cell.angle_beta   90.00
_cell.angle_gamma   90.00
#
_symmetry.space_group_name_H-M   'P 1'
#
loop_
_entity.id
_entity.type
_entity.pdbx_description
1 polymer ?
#
loop_
_entity_poly.entity_id
_entity_poly.type
_entity_poly.pdbx_seq_one_letter_code
_entity_poly.pdbx_strand_id
1 'polypeptide(L)' 'MKNIGLVCDRGSKLSQIDNIFITDSIVDLHLVGSGSYVFPLYLTQRI' A
#
# COMPACT_ATOMS: atom_id res chain seq x y z
N MET A 1 9.71 -13.91 -5.37
CA MET A 1 9.50 -13.99 -3.90
C MET A 1 8.09 -13.49 -3.64
N LYS A 2 7.21 -14.25 -2.98
CA LYS A 2 5.90 -13.72 -2.59
C LYS A 2 6.10 -12.78 -1.40
N ASN A 3 5.51 -11.59 -1.48
CA ASN A 3 5.48 -10.62 -0.40
C ASN A 3 4.04 -10.14 -0.25
N ILE A 4 3.67 -9.70 0.95
CA ILE A 4 2.38 -9.07 1.19
C ILE A 4 2.62 -7.63 1.64
N GLY A 5 1.70 -6.73 1.35
CA GLY A 5 1.82 -5.33 1.70
C GLY A 5 0.50 -4.74 2.14
N LEU A 6 0.55 -3.81 3.09
CA LEU A 6 -0.60 -2.99 3.48
C LEU A 6 -0.67 -1.78 2.56
N VAL A 7 -1.80 -1.56 1.92
CA VAL A 7 -2.02 -0.42 1.01
C VAL A 7 -2.93 0.60 1.69
N CYS A 8 -2.57 1.87 1.61
CA CYS A 8 -3.41 2.98 2.08
C CYS A 8 -3.27 4.20 1.17
N ASP A 9 -4.26 5.11 1.22
CA ASP A 9 -4.18 6.39 0.52
C ASP A 9 -3.02 7.27 1.04
N ARG A 10 -2.38 8.00 0.14
CA ARG A 10 -1.21 8.85 0.38
C ARG A 10 -1.54 10.14 1.13
N GLY A 11 -2.81 10.53 1.13
CA GLY A 11 -3.26 11.82 1.65
C GLY A 11 -4.61 11.68 2.34
N SER A 12 -4.63 11.09 3.54
CA SER A 12 -5.84 11.01 4.35
C SER A 12 -6.25 12.39 4.88
N LYS A 13 -6.82 13.23 4.00
CA LYS A 13 -7.73 14.31 4.43
C LYS A 13 -9.09 13.75 4.87
N LEU A 14 -9.28 12.44 4.74
CA LEU A 14 -10.45 11.72 5.21
C LEU A 14 -10.39 11.60 6.74
N SER A 15 -11.47 11.99 7.39
CA SER A 15 -11.63 11.94 8.85
C SER A 15 -11.75 10.53 9.42
N GLN A 16 -11.92 9.53 8.55
CA GLN A 16 -11.98 8.12 8.90
C GLN A 16 -11.00 7.31 8.05
N ILE A 17 -10.44 6.28 8.67
CA ILE A 17 -9.57 5.30 8.01
C ILE A 17 -10.47 4.15 7.53
N ASP A 18 -10.85 4.20 6.27
CA ASP A 18 -11.84 3.30 5.65
C ASP A 18 -11.33 2.64 4.36
N ASN A 19 -10.19 3.10 3.82
CA ASN A 19 -9.62 2.61 2.56
C ASN A 19 -8.23 1.97 2.76
N ILE A 20 -8.17 0.91 3.56
CA ILE A 20 -6.97 0.09 3.79
C ILE A 20 -7.23 -1.35 3.37
N PHE A 21 -6.29 -1.96 2.65
CA PHE A 21 -6.37 -3.37 2.24
C PHE A 21 -4.99 -4.03 2.16
N ILE A 22 -4.98 -5.35 2.06
CA ILE A 22 -3.78 -6.17 1.90
C ILE A 22 -3.63 -6.54 0.42
N THR A 23 -2.42 -6.45 -0.11
CA THR A 23 -2.05 -6.96 -1.44
C THR A 23 -0.95 -8.00 -1.33
N ASP A 24 -0.97 -9.02 -2.19
CA ASP A 24 0.15 -9.93 -2.45
C ASP A 24 0.80 -9.70 -3.84
N SER A 25 0.34 -8.65 -4.52
CA SER A 25 0.66 -8.30 -5.90
C SER A 25 1.19 -6.88 -5.99
N ILE A 26 1.91 -6.57 -7.07
CA ILE A 26 2.29 -5.18 -7.39
C ILE A 26 1.01 -4.38 -7.65
N VAL A 27 0.94 -3.18 -7.10
CA VAL A 27 -0.23 -2.30 -7.20
C VAL A 27 0.11 -1.02 -7.97
N ASP A 28 -0.89 -0.49 -8.67
CA ASP A 28 -0.77 0.82 -9.32
C ASP A 28 -0.74 1.94 -8.28
N LEU A 29 -0.12 3.07 -8.66
CA LEU A 29 -0.04 4.25 -7.81
C LEU A 29 -1.44 4.77 -7.42
N HIS A 30 -2.44 4.67 -8.31
CA HIS A 30 -3.78 5.21 -8.13
C HIS A 30 -4.80 4.19 -7.64
N LEU A 31 -4.36 3.08 -7.04
CA LEU A 31 -5.27 2.06 -6.51
C LEU A 31 -6.21 2.60 -5.43
N VAL A 32 -5.75 3.54 -4.60
CA VAL A 32 -6.57 4.29 -3.63
C VAL A 32 -6.43 5.77 -3.87
N GLY A 33 -7.56 6.43 -4.16
CA GLY A 33 -7.62 7.89 -4.26
C GLY A 33 -6.66 8.49 -5.28
N SER A 34 -5.99 9.57 -4.87
CA SER A 34 -4.98 10.26 -5.69
C SER A 34 -3.60 9.61 -5.59
N GLY A 35 -3.50 8.50 -4.85
CA GLY A 35 -2.24 7.90 -4.55
C GLY A 35 -2.23 6.87 -3.46
N SER A 36 -1.45 5.83 -3.66
CA SER A 36 -1.32 4.73 -2.71
C SER A 36 0.10 4.65 -2.15
N TYR A 37 0.21 4.42 -0.86
CA TYR A 37 1.41 3.87 -0.23
C TYR A 37 1.27 2.37 -0.05
N VAL A 38 2.39 1.66 -0.12
CA VAL A 38 2.46 0.22 0.18
C VAL A 38 3.52 0.01 1.25
N PHE A 39 3.13 -0.62 2.35
CA PHE A 39 4.01 -1.04 3.43
C PHE A 39 4.27 -2.55 3.28
N PRO A 40 5.38 -2.98 2.65
CA PRO A 40 5.66 -4.39 2.45
C PRO A 40 6.04 -5.08 3.77
N LEU A 41 5.61 -6.34 3.94
CA LEU A 41 5.93 -7.15 5.12
C LEU A 41 7.43 -7.48 5.18
N TYR A 42 8.03 -7.78 4.04
CA TYR A 42 9.47 -8.06 3.94
C TYR A 42 10.15 -7.01 3.06
N LEU A 43 11.30 -6.50 3.53
CA LEU A 43 12.21 -5.74 2.69
C LEU A 43 13.21 -6.70 2.06
N THR A 44 13.41 -6.60 0.75
CA THR A 44 14.58 -7.25 0.14
C THR A 44 15.81 -6.46 0.54
N GLN A 45 16.75 -7.10 1.25
CA GLN A 45 18.10 -6.58 1.37
C GLN A 45 18.72 -6.56 -0.03
N ARG A 46 18.92 -5.36 -0.58
CA ARG A 46 19.81 -5.19 -1.71
C ARG A 46 21.23 -5.15 -1.15
N ILE A 47 22.01 -6.16 -1.53
CA ILE A 47 23.48 -6.18 -1.39
C ILE A 47 24.04 -5.11 -2.30
#